data_AF-A0A3D2NHY4-F1
#
_entry.id   AF-A0A3D2NHY4-F1
#
_cell.length_a   1.000
_cell.length_b   1.000
_cell.length_c   1.000
_cell.angle_alpha   90.00
_cell.angle_beta   90.00
_cell.angle_gamma   90.00
#
_symmetry.space_group_name_H-M   'P 1'
#
loop_
_entity.id
_entity.type
_entity.pdbx_description
1 polymer ?
#
loop_
_entity_poly.entity_id
_entity_poly.type
_entity_poly.pdbx_seq_one_letter_code
_entity_poly.pdbx_strand_id
1 'polypeptide(L)' 'RHWAGAGAPDRWNVDVPGGRLGVRVVRTDAGERVLLSGPATLVFSGEISLA' A
#
# COMPACT_ATOMS: atom_id res chain seq x y z
N ARG A 1 2.22 2.21 -14.76
CA ARG A 1 2.29 2.31 -16.24
C ARG A 1 3.67 1.95 -16.79
N HIS A 2 4.75 2.38 -16.12
CA HIS A 2 6.13 2.14 -16.58
C HIS A 2 6.47 0.65 -16.80
N TRP A 3 5.92 -0.26 -15.99
CA TRP A 3 6.12 -1.71 -16.16
C TRP A 3 4.92 -2.44 -16.80
N ALA A 4 3.69 -2.02 -16.48
CA ALA A 4 2.45 -2.68 -16.92
C ALA A 4 1.83 -2.09 -18.20
N GLY A 5 2.48 -1.11 -18.83
CA GLY A 5 2.03 -0.48 -20.08
C GLY A 5 0.92 0.56 -19.95
N ALA A 6 0.44 1.04 -21.10
CA ALA A 6 -0.51 2.15 -21.22
C ALA A 6 -1.90 1.86 -20.64
N GLY A 7 -2.31 0.59 -20.66
CA GLY A 7 -3.59 0.10 -20.15
C GLY A 7 -3.58 -0.36 -18.69
N ALA A 8 -2.48 -0.14 -17.96
CA ALA A 8 -2.39 -0.50 -16.55
C ALA A 8 -3.51 0.16 -15.74
N PRO A 9 -4.32 -0.61 -14.98
CA PRO A 9 -5.38 -0.03 -14.16
C PRO A 9 -4.78 0.79 -13.01
N ASP A 10 -5.51 1.80 -12.55
CA ASP A 10 -5.08 2.61 -11.40
C ASP A 10 -5.35 1.94 -10.04
N ARG A 11 -6.10 0.82 -10.01
CA ARG A 11 -6.45 0.08 -8.78
C ARG A 11 -6.16 -1.40 -8.93
N TRP A 12 -5.31 -1.95 -8.05
CA TRP A 12 -4.96 -3.37 -8.02
C TRP A 12 -5.22 -3.98 -6.65
N ASN A 13 -5.51 -5.28 -6.66
CA ASN A 13 -5.42 -6.14 -5.49
C ASN A 13 -4.15 -6.97 -5.63
N VAL A 14 -3.26 -6.89 -4.64
CA VAL A 14 -1.99 -7.60 -4.65
C VAL A 14 -1.97 -8.58 -3.49
N ASP A 15 -1.84 -9.86 -3.80
CA ASP A 15 -1.68 -10.91 -2.81
C ASP A 15 -0.20 -11.02 -2.41
N VAL A 16 0.06 -11.01 -1.11
CA VAL A 16 1.40 -11.11 -0.51
C VAL A 16 1.38 -12.15 0.61
N PRO A 17 2.53 -12.72 1.00
CA PRO A 17 2.61 -13.50 2.23
C PRO A 17 2.14 -12.65 3.43
N GLY A 18 1.03 -13.05 4.05
CA GLY A 18 0.41 -12.32 5.17
C GLY A 18 -0.91 -11.61 4.85
N GLY A 19 -1.35 -11.56 3.59
CA GLY A 19 -2.68 -11.06 3.23
C GLY A 19 -2.76 -10.39 1.87
N ARG A 20 -3.67 -9.42 1.75
CA ARG A 20 -3.93 -8.68 0.51
C ARG A 20 -3.79 -7.19 0.74
N LEU A 21 -3.11 -6.51 -0.18
CA LEU A 21 -3.02 -5.06 -0.25
C LEU A 21 -3.88 -4.50 -1.38
N GLY A 22 -4.65 -3.47 -1.08
CA GLY A 22 -5.25 -2.59 -2.08
C GLY A 22 -4.23 -1.52 -2.47
N VAL A 23 -3.88 -1.47 -3.75
CA VAL A 23 -2.94 -0.49 -4.31
C VAL A 23 -3.71 0.47 -5.20
N ARG A 24 -3.52 1.78 -5.00
CA ARG A 24 -4.10 2.81 -5.88
C ARG A 24 -3.05 3.81 -6.34
N VAL A 25 -2.98 4.05 -7.64
CA VAL A 25 -2.21 5.15 -8.22
C VAL A 25 -3.10 6.37 -8.34
N VAL A 26 -2.62 7.53 -7.90
CA VAL A 26 -3.30 8.82 -8.05
C VAL A 26 -2.33 9.87 -8.56
N ARG A 27 -2.84 10.85 -9.32
CA ARG A 27 -2.11 12.09 -9.56
C ARG A 27 -2.42 13.10 -8.47
N THR A 28 -1.38 13.72 -7.95
CA THR A 28 -1.46 14.91 -7.09
C THR A 28 -0.69 16.05 -7.75
N ASP A 29 -0.79 17.25 -7.17
CA ASP A 29 -0.04 18.42 -7.62
C ASP A 29 1.49 18.21 -7.53
N ALA A 30 1.92 17.31 -6.64
CA ALA A 30 3.31 16.91 -6.46
C ALA A 30 3.69 15.62 -7.24
N GLY A 31 2.91 15.26 -8.27
CA GLY A 31 3.18 14.12 -9.16
C GLY A 31 2.34 12.87 -8.87
N GLU A 32 2.70 11.75 -9.51
CA GLU A 32 2.05 10.45 -9.24
C GLU A 32 2.41 9.95 -7.84
N ARG A 33 1.42 9.45 -7.11
CA ARG A 33 1.55 8.85 -5.78
C ARG A 33 0.86 7.49 -5.74
N VAL A 34 1.36 6.63 -4.87
CA VAL A 34 0.76 5.32 -4.59
C VAL A 34 0.17 5.34 -3.18
N LEU A 35 -1.10 4.97 -3.08
CA LEU A 35 -1.76 4.69 -1.81
C LEU A 35 -1.78 3.18 -1.60
N LEU A 36 -1.40 2.76 -0.40
CA LEU A 36 -1.49 1.38 0.04
C LEU A 36 -2.54 1.29 1.15
N SER A 37 -3.39 0.28 1.04
CA SER A 37 -4.45 0.01 2.01
C SER A 37 -4.45 -1.47 2.33
N GLY A 38 -4.72 -1.77 3.59
CA GLY A 38 -4.77 -3.13 4.10
C GLY A 38 -5.32 -3.16 5.51
N PRO A 39 -5.76 -4.32 5.98
CA PRO A 39 -6.19 -4.49 7.36
C PRO A 39 -4.99 -4.32 8.30
N ALA A 40 -5.26 -3.80 9.49
CA ALA A 40 -4.31 -3.76 10.60
C ALA A 40 -5.02 -4.28 11.86
N THR A 41 -4.32 -5.10 12.64
CA THR A 41 -4.81 -5.62 13.92
C THR A 41 -3.78 -5.33 14.99
N LEU A 42 -4.21 -4.75 16.11
CA LEU A 42 -3.36 -4.61 17.28
C LEU A 42 -3.17 -5.99 17.92
N VAL A 43 -1.94 -6.49 17.91
CA VAL A 43 -1.63 -7.82 18.48
C VAL A 43 -0.99 -7.73 19.88
N PHE A 44 -0.44 -6.57 20.22
CA PHE A 44 0.20 -6.31 21.50
C PHE A 44 0.24 -4.80 21.78
N SER A 45 0.22 -4.42 23.07
CA SER A 45 0.44 -3.06 23.55
C SER A 45 1.26 -3.12 24.83
N GLY A 46 2.24 -2.23 24.96
CA GLY A 46 3.14 -2.16 26.11
C GLY A 46 4.17 -1.04 25.96
N GLU A 47 5.04 -0.90 26.96
CA GLU A 47 6.11 0.10 27.02
C GLU A 47 7.49 -0.56 26.88
N ILE A 48 8.44 0.13 26.26
CA ILE A 48 9.82 -0.33 26.10
C ILE A 48 10.76 0.77 26.61
N SER A 49 11.59 0.45 27.60
CA SER A 49 12.67 1.34 28.04
C SER A 49 13.81 1.31 27.04
N LEU A 50 14.26 2.49 26.60
CA LEU A 50 15.43 2.64 25.74
C LEU A 50 16.70 2.74 26.61
N ALA A 51 17.81 2.16 26.14
CA ALA A 51 19.11 2.13 26.82
C ALA A 51 19.89 3.45 26.71
#